data_AF-A0A397U9D2-F1
#
_entry.id   AF-A0A397U9D2-F1
#
_cell.length_a   1.000
_cell.length_b   1.000
_cell.length_c   1.000
_cell.angle_alpha   90.00
_cell.angle_beta   90.00
_cell.angle_gamma   90.00
#
_symmetry.space_group_name_H-M   'P 1'
#
loop_
_entity.id
_entity.type
_entity.pdbx_description
1 polymer ?
#
loop_
_entity_poly.entity_id
_entity_poly.type
_entity_poly.pdbx_seq_one_letter_code
_entity_poly.pdbx_strand_id
1 'polypeptide(L)'
;MYTNNALISILNPSRSKNNEDSVIRTTNPIPLQCKLFYFEIDIINDGKIEDDDNEDDEYEYDNEDEKNGIIAIGFCTKSAELNKLPGCGKDSWGYHSDDGNFFDCSEIEEPYGPTFKTGDTIGCCLDFRNNTVFYTKNGINLGNYYFMPKFI
;
A
#
# COMPACT_ATOMS: atom_id res chain seq x y z
N MET A 1 -17.63 -14.69 11.60
CA MET A 1 -17.97 -14.05 10.31
C MET A 1 -16.93 -12.99 10.08
N TYR A 2 -16.05 -13.22 9.10
CA TYR A 2 -14.95 -12.34 8.79
C TYR A 2 -15.51 -11.08 8.13
N THR A 3 -15.10 -9.90 8.61
CA THR A 3 -15.55 -8.61 8.10
C THR A 3 -14.34 -7.89 7.55
N ASN A 4 -14.31 -7.69 6.24
CA ASN A 4 -13.17 -7.13 5.53
C ASN A 4 -13.22 -5.63 5.63
N ASN A 5 -12.16 -4.98 6.09
CA ASN A 5 -12.08 -3.53 6.04
C ASN A 5 -11.24 -3.14 4.82
N ALA A 6 -11.61 -2.04 4.17
CA ALA A 6 -10.65 -1.38 3.31
C ALA A 6 -9.55 -0.80 4.22
N LEU A 7 -8.30 -1.02 3.87
CA LEU A 7 -7.15 -0.55 4.64
C LEU A 7 -6.32 0.36 3.75
N ILE A 8 -6.31 1.64 4.08
CA ILE A 8 -5.52 2.64 3.38
C ILE A 8 -4.37 2.95 4.33
N SER A 9 -3.17 2.43 4.10
CA SER A 9 -2.01 2.94 4.82
C SER A 9 -1.40 4.08 4.04
N ILE A 10 -0.89 5.08 4.75
CA ILE A 10 -0.05 6.14 4.19
C ILE A 10 1.12 6.22 5.15
N LEU A 11 2.29 5.74 4.75
CA LEU A 11 3.49 6.01 5.52
C LEU A 11 3.79 7.51 5.45
N ASN A 12 4.17 8.07 6.60
CA ASN A 12 4.64 9.44 6.67
C ASN A 12 5.97 9.57 5.91
N PRO A 13 6.10 10.54 4.98
CA PRO A 13 7.35 10.78 4.25
C PRO A 13 8.42 11.51 5.07
N SER A 14 8.37 11.46 6.39
CA SER A 14 9.27 12.23 7.22
C SER A 14 9.59 11.40 8.42
N ARG A 15 10.82 10.87 8.42
CA ARG A 15 11.55 10.23 9.51
C ARG A 15 11.16 10.84 10.87
N SER A 16 10.07 10.35 11.47
CA SER A 16 9.94 10.46 12.91
C SER A 16 11.08 9.62 13.47
N LYS A 17 11.76 10.10 14.52
CA LYS A 17 13.02 9.53 15.03
C LYS A 17 12.94 8.05 15.47
N ASN A 18 11.81 7.38 15.25
CA ASN A 18 11.51 6.03 15.68
C ASN A 18 11.30 5.01 14.52
N ASN A 19 11.39 5.37 13.23
CA ASN A 19 11.19 4.42 12.10
C ASN A 19 9.88 3.60 12.21
N GLU A 20 8.78 4.22 12.63
CA GLU A 20 7.50 3.53 12.83
C GLU A 20 6.55 3.74 11.64
N ASP A 21 5.99 2.63 11.13
CA ASP A 21 4.96 2.67 10.10
C ASP A 21 3.68 3.31 10.64
N SER A 22 3.10 4.23 9.87
CA SER A 22 1.81 4.84 10.16
C SER A 22 0.73 4.27 9.25
N VAL A 23 -0.26 3.61 9.84
CA VAL A 23 -1.32 2.92 9.09
C VAL A 23 -2.69 3.41 9.55
N ILE A 24 -3.55 3.73 8.59
CA ILE A 24 -4.97 3.99 8.87
C ILE A 24 -5.83 2.93 8.18
N ARG A 25 -7.10 2.84 8.58
CA ARG A 25 -8.07 1.95 7.94
C ARG A 25 -9.45 2.56 8.01
N THR A 26 -10.36 2.10 7.15
CA THR A 26 -11.74 2.59 7.19
C THR A 26 -12.39 2.26 8.53
N THR A 27 -13.28 3.14 8.98
CA THR A 27 -14.02 2.96 10.24
C THR A 27 -15.04 1.83 10.17
N ASN A 28 -15.47 1.48 8.96
CA ASN A 28 -16.44 0.41 8.70
C ASN A 28 -15.86 -0.61 7.71
N PRO A 29 -16.21 -1.89 7.88
CA PRO A 29 -15.88 -2.91 6.92
C PRO A 29 -16.65 -2.73 5.61
N ILE A 30 -16.08 -3.25 4.54
CA ILE A 30 -16.74 -3.53 3.28
C ILE A 30 -17.94 -4.44 3.58
N PRO A 31 -19.16 -4.04 3.22
CA PRO A 31 -20.35 -4.84 3.49
C PRO A 31 -20.28 -6.20 2.79
N LEU A 32 -20.66 -7.28 3.47
CA LEU A 32 -20.58 -8.65 2.93
C LEU A 32 -21.43 -8.88 1.66
N GLN A 33 -22.45 -8.06 1.44
CA GLN A 33 -23.26 -8.10 0.23
C GLN A 33 -22.56 -7.49 -1.00
N CYS A 34 -21.44 -6.77 -0.81
CA CYS A 34 -20.65 -6.24 -1.91
C CYS A 34 -19.97 -7.39 -2.65
N LYS A 35 -20.34 -7.58 -3.90
CA LYS A 35 -19.68 -8.53 -4.81
C LYS A 35 -18.40 -7.95 -5.41
N LEU A 36 -18.35 -6.62 -5.48
CA LEU A 36 -17.24 -5.83 -6.00
C LEU A 36 -17.17 -4.58 -5.13
N PHE A 37 -15.97 -4.23 -4.68
CA PHE A 37 -15.72 -2.99 -3.95
C PHE A 37 -14.51 -2.29 -4.57
N TYR A 38 -14.61 -0.99 -4.78
CA TYR A 38 -13.58 -0.18 -5.44
C TYR A 38 -13.39 1.13 -4.68
N PHE A 39 -12.13 1.52 -4.51
CA PHE A 39 -11.76 2.83 -4.00
C PHE A 39 -10.51 3.33 -4.73
N GLU A 40 -10.32 4.64 -4.74
CA GLU A 40 -9.15 5.32 -5.31
C GLU A 40 -8.47 6.20 -4.26
N ILE A 41 -7.16 6.33 -4.38
CA ILE A 41 -6.31 7.17 -3.54
C ILE A 41 -5.48 8.06 -4.45
N ASP A 42 -5.64 9.36 -4.30
CA ASP A 42 -4.79 10.35 -4.94
C ASP A 42 -3.53 10.56 -4.11
N ILE A 43 -2.37 10.40 -4.74
CA ILE A 43 -1.08 10.63 -4.11
C ILE A 43 -0.75 12.12 -4.20
N ILE A 44 -1.09 12.86 -3.14
CA ILE A 44 -0.85 14.30 -3.08
C ILE A 44 0.64 14.62 -2.91
N ASN A 45 1.34 13.80 -2.12
CA ASN A 45 2.78 13.94 -1.87
C ASN A 45 3.34 12.56 -1.45
N ASP A 46 4.30 12.03 -2.20
CA ASP A 46 5.10 10.83 -1.87
C ASP A 46 6.26 11.15 -0.92
N GLY A 47 6.51 12.46 -0.72
CA GLY A 47 7.48 13.08 0.16
C GLY A 47 8.88 12.52 0.02
N LYS A 48 9.24 12.28 -1.24
CA LYS A 48 10.62 12.35 -1.66
C LYS A 48 11.15 13.74 -1.32
N ILE A 49 12.28 13.77 -0.61
CA ILE A 49 13.01 15.01 -0.40
C ILE A 49 13.70 15.27 -1.73
N GLU A 50 13.33 16.35 -2.41
CA GLU A 50 14.12 16.82 -3.56
C GLU A 50 15.51 17.17 -3.01
N ASP A 51 16.56 16.55 -3.55
CA ASP A 51 17.93 16.80 -3.13
C ASP A 51 18.17 18.31 -3.12
N ASP A 52 18.36 18.85 -1.92
CA ASP A 52 18.85 20.21 -1.76
C ASP A 52 20.30 20.17 -2.24
N ASP A 53 20.66 20.97 -3.25
CA ASP A 53 21.99 21.04 -3.91
C ASP A 53 23.15 21.42 -2.95
N ASN A 54 22.97 21.28 -1.63
CA ASN A 54 23.98 21.52 -0.61
C ASN A 54 24.95 20.34 -0.54
N GLU A 55 25.98 20.45 -1.38
CA GLU A 55 27.13 19.57 -1.62
C GLU A 55 28.04 19.29 -0.39
N ASP A 56 27.59 19.61 0.84
CA ASP A 56 28.45 19.67 2.03
C ASP A 56 28.24 18.54 3.06
N ASP A 57 27.27 17.65 2.89
CA ASP A 57 27.13 16.46 3.75
C ASP A 57 27.91 15.27 3.17
N GLU A 58 29.23 15.39 3.19
CA GLU A 58 30.18 14.30 2.95
C GLU A 58 30.06 13.28 4.10
N TYR A 59 29.21 12.26 3.94
CA TYR A 59 29.37 10.85 4.37
C TYR A 59 28.04 10.11 4.17
N GLU A 60 27.86 9.38 3.06
CA GLU A 60 26.67 8.54 2.91
C GLU A 60 27.00 7.19 2.26
N TYR A 61 26.70 6.13 3.01
CA TYR A 61 26.67 4.73 2.56
C TYR A 61 25.24 4.20 2.67
N ASP A 62 24.24 5.09 2.59
CA ASP A 62 22.84 4.75 2.75
C ASP A 62 22.17 4.97 1.38
N ASN A 63 21.52 3.94 0.85
CA ASN A 63 20.96 3.92 -0.50
C ASN A 63 19.90 5.02 -0.66
N GLU A 64 19.85 5.71 -1.80
CA GLU A 64 18.84 6.76 -2.09
C GLU A 64 17.38 6.30 -1.83
N ASP A 65 17.11 4.99 -1.93
CA ASP A 65 15.82 4.38 -1.61
C ASP A 65 15.41 4.51 -0.13
N GLU A 66 16.37 4.57 0.81
CA GLU A 66 16.10 4.72 2.25
C GLU A 66 15.70 6.15 2.66
N LYS A 67 15.89 7.15 1.80
CA LYS A 67 15.49 8.53 2.08
C LYS A 67 14.00 8.81 1.83
N ASN A 68 13.34 7.96 1.06
CA ASN A 68 12.00 8.23 0.54
C ASN A 68 10.92 7.50 1.35
N GLY A 69 9.79 8.17 1.58
CA GLY A 69 8.61 7.53 2.20
C GLY A 69 8.01 6.47 1.28
N ILE A 70 7.56 5.34 1.84
CA ILE A 70 6.88 4.27 1.10
C ILE A 70 5.37 4.39 1.26
N ILE A 71 4.62 4.61 0.19
CA ILE A 71 3.16 4.55 0.24
C ILE A 71 2.71 3.14 -0.14
N ALA A 72 1.88 2.53 0.70
CA ALA A 72 1.34 1.20 0.46
C ALA A 72 -0.19 1.20 0.59
N ILE A 73 -0.89 0.70 -0.42
CA ILE A 73 -2.35 0.74 -0.53
C ILE A 73 -2.89 -0.68 -0.56
N GLY A 74 -3.96 -0.98 0.19
CA GLY A 74 -4.58 -2.29 0.07
C GLY A 74 -5.80 -2.54 0.96
N PHE A 75 -5.80 -3.67 1.66
CA PHE A 75 -6.94 -4.13 2.44
C PHE A 75 -6.50 -5.03 3.60
N CYS A 76 -7.36 -5.17 4.60
CA CYS A 76 -7.05 -5.99 5.76
C CYS A 76 -8.30 -6.55 6.43
N THR A 77 -8.10 -7.51 7.32
CA THR A 77 -9.13 -7.91 8.26
C THR A 77 -9.12 -6.98 9.49
N LYS A 78 -10.16 -7.09 10.33
CA LYS A 78 -10.23 -6.32 11.58
C LYS A 78 -9.09 -6.64 12.57
N SER A 79 -8.47 -7.83 12.50
CA SER A 79 -7.37 -8.24 13.39
C SER A 79 -5.99 -7.74 12.98
N ALA A 80 -5.84 -7.20 11.77
CA ALA A 80 -4.54 -6.69 11.31
C ALA A 80 -3.98 -5.61 12.26
N GLU A 81 -2.69 -5.73 12.54
CA GLU A 81 -1.94 -4.73 13.30
C GLU A 81 -1.75 -3.46 12.45
N LEU A 82 -1.68 -2.29 13.09
CA LEU A 82 -1.61 -0.98 12.42
C LEU A 82 -0.26 -0.29 12.61
N ASN A 83 0.78 -1.08 12.86
CA ASN A 83 2.18 -0.67 13.03
C ASN A 83 3.08 -1.27 11.95
N LYS A 84 2.49 -1.82 10.88
CA LYS A 84 3.18 -2.41 9.73
C LYS A 84 2.47 -2.02 8.43
N LEU A 85 3.23 -1.76 7.38
CA LEU A 85 2.66 -1.52 6.05
C LEU A 85 1.72 -2.66 5.59
N PRO A 86 0.68 -2.35 4.79
CA PRO A 86 -0.24 -3.35 4.24
C PRO A 86 0.54 -4.42 3.49
N GLY A 87 0.29 -5.69 3.82
CA GLY A 87 1.01 -6.83 3.25
C GLY A 87 2.23 -7.27 4.05
N CYS A 88 2.83 -6.40 4.87
CA CYS A 88 3.98 -6.71 5.73
C CYS A 88 3.57 -7.22 7.13
N GLY A 89 2.27 -7.18 7.43
CA GLY A 89 1.68 -7.71 8.66
C GLY A 89 0.66 -8.81 8.37
N LYS A 90 0.42 -9.67 9.37
CA LYS A 90 -0.63 -10.70 9.29
C LYS A 90 -1.98 -10.07 8.99
N ASP A 91 -2.80 -10.80 8.22
CA ASP A 91 -4.15 -10.41 7.84
C ASP A 91 -4.26 -9.08 7.07
N SER A 92 -3.21 -8.69 6.34
CA SER A 92 -3.17 -7.48 5.52
C SER A 92 -2.52 -7.75 4.16
N TRP A 93 -2.92 -7.02 3.12
CA TRP A 93 -2.41 -7.14 1.76
C TRP A 93 -2.19 -5.75 1.18
N GLY A 94 -1.17 -5.56 0.35
CA GLY A 94 -0.81 -4.22 -0.12
C GLY A 94 0.00 -4.18 -1.41
N TYR A 95 -0.13 -3.07 -2.13
CA TYR A 95 0.68 -2.69 -3.28
C TYR A 95 1.51 -1.45 -2.91
N HIS A 96 2.83 -1.55 -3.09
CA HIS A 96 3.81 -0.59 -2.57
C HIS A 96 4.38 0.31 -3.68
N SER A 97 4.70 1.56 -3.30
CA SER A 97 5.06 2.62 -4.24
C SER A 97 6.49 2.59 -4.73
N ASP A 98 7.40 2.12 -3.87
CA ASP A 98 8.85 2.13 -4.02
C ASP A 98 9.34 1.07 -5.00
N ASP A 99 8.79 -0.14 -4.95
CA ASP A 99 9.19 -1.28 -5.77
C ASP A 99 8.12 -1.71 -6.81
N GLY A 100 6.86 -1.30 -6.59
CA GLY A 100 5.74 -1.74 -7.41
C GLY A 100 5.30 -3.18 -7.13
N ASN A 101 5.70 -3.77 -6.00
CA ASN A 101 5.38 -5.13 -5.62
C ASN A 101 4.05 -5.22 -4.86
N PHE A 102 3.47 -6.42 -4.88
CA PHE A 102 2.36 -6.79 -4.02
C PHE A 102 2.85 -7.68 -2.87
N PHE A 103 2.38 -7.39 -1.67
CA PHE A 103 2.73 -8.08 -0.43
C PHE A 103 1.48 -8.73 0.17
N ASP A 104 1.58 -10.00 0.57
CA ASP A 104 0.42 -10.85 0.84
C ASP A 104 0.28 -11.42 2.25
N CYS A 105 0.73 -10.70 3.28
CA CYS A 105 0.76 -11.10 4.70
C CYS A 105 1.78 -12.19 5.06
N SER A 106 2.40 -12.83 4.05
CA SER A 106 3.40 -13.88 4.24
C SER A 106 4.85 -13.37 4.24
N GLU A 107 5.04 -12.05 4.17
CA GLU A 107 6.35 -11.40 3.97
C GLU A 107 7.02 -11.76 2.63
N ILE A 108 6.27 -12.37 1.71
CA ILE A 108 6.71 -12.60 0.33
C ILE A 108 6.25 -11.40 -0.50
N GLU A 109 7.22 -10.71 -1.08
CA GLU A 109 7.00 -9.70 -2.10
C GLU A 109 6.94 -10.36 -3.48
N GLU A 110 6.02 -9.91 -4.32
CA GLU A 110 5.93 -10.37 -5.69
C GLU A 110 5.81 -9.18 -6.67
N PRO A 111 6.54 -9.19 -7.79
CA PRO A 111 6.40 -8.18 -8.83
C PRO A 111 4.96 -8.07 -9.32
N TYR A 112 4.38 -6.88 -9.20
CA TYR A 112 2.97 -6.67 -9.52
C TYR A 112 2.73 -5.60 -10.58
N GLY A 113 3.24 -4.39 -10.38
CA GLY A 113 2.94 -3.24 -11.20
C GLY A 113 4.10 -2.25 -11.27
N PRO A 114 3.91 -1.11 -11.95
CA PRO A 114 4.89 -0.03 -11.91
C PRO A 114 4.97 0.59 -10.51
N THR A 115 6.00 1.37 -10.22
CA THR A 115 6.00 2.27 -9.05
C THR A 115 4.95 3.37 -9.20
N PHE A 116 4.61 4.05 -8.11
CA PHE A 116 3.69 5.20 -8.13
C PHE A 116 4.15 6.32 -7.19
N LYS A 117 3.74 7.55 -7.49
CA LYS A 117 4.31 8.75 -6.86
C LYS A 117 3.32 9.91 -6.83
N THR A 118 3.78 11.06 -6.32
CA THR A 118 3.06 12.33 -6.37
C THR A 118 2.40 12.58 -7.73
N GLY A 119 1.10 12.85 -7.71
CA GLY A 119 0.26 13.11 -8.88
C GLY A 119 -0.42 11.87 -9.48
N ASP A 120 -0.08 10.67 -9.04
CA ASP A 120 -0.78 9.45 -9.46
C ASP A 120 -2.07 9.23 -8.65
N THR A 121 -3.07 8.61 -9.27
CA THR A 121 -4.26 8.04 -8.62
C THR A 121 -4.19 6.52 -8.67
N ILE A 122 -4.20 5.86 -7.52
CA ILE A 122 -4.17 4.40 -7.41
C ILE A 122 -5.52 3.88 -6.96
N GLY A 123 -6.15 3.07 -7.79
CA GLY A 123 -7.37 2.35 -7.45
C GLY A 123 -7.10 0.95 -6.98
N CYS A 124 -7.90 0.46 -6.04
CA CYS A 124 -7.87 -0.91 -5.54
C CYS A 124 -9.28 -1.51 -5.65
N CYS A 125 -9.37 -2.65 -6.35
CA CYS A 125 -10.62 -3.34 -6.62
C CYS A 125 -10.61 -4.74 -6.01
N LEU A 126 -11.58 -5.00 -5.14
CA LEU A 126 -11.79 -6.28 -4.48
C LEU A 126 -12.99 -6.97 -5.13
N ASP A 127 -12.73 -8.03 -5.91
CA ASP A 127 -13.75 -8.87 -6.53
C ASP A 127 -14.02 -10.12 -5.69
N PHE A 128 -15.02 -10.02 -4.81
CA PHE A 128 -15.45 -11.11 -3.94
C PHE A 128 -16.15 -12.25 -4.69
N ARG A 129 -16.49 -12.09 -5.98
CA ARG A 129 -17.05 -13.20 -6.78
C ARG A 129 -15.98 -14.19 -7.16
N ASN A 130 -14.79 -13.67 -7.48
CA ASN A 130 -13.65 -14.45 -7.94
C ASN A 130 -12.59 -14.62 -6.83
N ASN A 131 -12.78 -13.97 -5.69
CA ASN A 131 -11.79 -13.82 -4.63
C ASN A 131 -10.46 -13.29 -5.19
N THR A 132 -10.53 -12.20 -5.94
CA THR A 132 -9.33 -11.54 -6.49
C THR A 132 -9.27 -10.07 -6.13
N VAL A 133 -8.05 -9.54 -6.08
CA VAL A 133 -7.77 -8.11 -5.99
C VAL A 133 -6.99 -7.69 -7.23
N PHE A 134 -7.30 -6.50 -7.76
CA PHE A 134 -6.50 -5.85 -8.79
C PHE A 134 -6.47 -4.35 -8.58
N TYR A 135 -5.46 -3.69 -9.12
CA TYR A 135 -5.27 -2.26 -9.00
C TYR A 135 -5.35 -1.56 -10.34
N THR A 136 -5.61 -0.26 -10.27
CA THR A 136 -5.55 0.67 -11.39
C THR A 136 -4.55 1.76 -11.06
N LYS A 137 -3.92 2.32 -12.10
CA LYS A 137 -3.11 3.53 -12.01
C LYS A 137 -3.63 4.53 -13.03
N ASN A 138 -4.01 5.72 -12.56
CA ASN A 138 -4.55 6.81 -13.39
C ASN A 138 -5.71 6.33 -14.28
N GLY A 139 -6.63 5.55 -13.69
CA GLY A 139 -7.79 4.98 -14.37
C GLY A 139 -7.52 3.77 -15.28
N ILE A 140 -6.26 3.34 -15.41
CA ILE A 140 -5.87 2.20 -16.26
C ILE A 140 -5.64 0.96 -15.39
N ASN A 141 -6.33 -0.15 -15.70
CA ASN A 141 -6.09 -1.44 -15.04
C ASN A 141 -4.69 -1.95 -15.36
N LEU A 142 -3.93 -2.35 -14.33
CA LEU A 142 -2.56 -2.81 -14.46
C LEU A 142 -2.42 -4.20 -15.13
N GLY A 143 -3.53 -4.91 -15.33
CA GLY A 143 -3.59 -6.20 -16.03
C GLY A 143 -3.26 -7.40 -15.15
N ASN A 144 -2.76 -7.18 -13.94
CA ASN A 144 -2.41 -8.22 -12.96
C ASN A 144 -3.44 -8.26 -11.82
N TYR A 145 -3.63 -9.45 -11.25
CA TYR A 145 -4.49 -9.66 -10.10
C TYR A 145 -3.88 -10.69 -9.14
N TYR A 146 -4.28 -10.62 -7.88
CA TYR A 146 -3.91 -11.56 -6.83
C TYR A 146 -5.13 -12.30 -6.30
N PHE A 147 -4.95 -13.55 -5.89
CA PHE A 147 -6.00 -14.31 -5.22
C PHE A 147 -6.06 -13.91 -3.74
N MET A 148 -7.25 -13.49 -3.32
CA MET A 148 -7.56 -13.27 -1.91
C MET A 148 -7.79 -14.64 -1.24
N PRO A 149 -7.26 -14.88 -0.02
CA PRO A 149 -7.61 -16.07 0.75
C PRO A 149 -9.13 -16.29 0.86
N LYS A 150 -9.55 -17.55 0.77
CA LYS A 150 -10.97 -17.95 0.76
C LYS A 150 -11.75 -17.65 2.05
N PHE A 151 -11.08 -17.20 3.11
CA PHE A 151 -11.66 -16.95 4.42
C PHE A 151 -11.79 -15.47 4.77
N ILE A 152 -11.53 -14.59 3.79
CA ILE A 152 -11.72 -13.14 3.91
C ILE A 152 -13.17 -12.83 3.54
#